data_AF-A0AB13A896-F1
#
_entry.id   AF-A0AB13A896-F1
#
_cell.length_a   1.000
_cell.length_b   1.000
_cell.length_c   1.000
_cell.angle_alpha   90.00
_cell.angle_beta   90.00
_cell.angle_gamma   90.00
#
_symmetry.space_group_name_H-M   'P 1'
#
loop_
_entity.id
_entity.type
_entity.pdbx_description
1 polymer ?
#
loop_
_entity_poly.entity_id
_entity_poly.type
_entity_poly.pdbx_seq_one_letter_code
_entity_poly.pdbx_strand_id
1 'polypeptide(L)' 'MTSVNKLLLITLLLTLALQVQSAPVDSDWASGLIHRAKRSLLWRWNTLKPVGSPCRDHYECGTNYCRKQTCSFNRAQQA' A
#
# COMPACT_ATOMS: atom_id res chain seq x y z
N MET A 1 11.33 21.06 -41.90
CA MET A 1 11.68 21.05 -40.45
C MET A 1 10.71 20.15 -39.67
N THR A 2 10.52 18.89 -40.05
CA THR A 2 9.31 18.13 -39.65
C THR A 2 9.56 16.79 -38.96
N SER A 3 10.61 16.03 -39.31
CA SER A 3 10.85 14.71 -38.70
C SER A 3 11.83 14.73 -37.53
N VAL A 4 12.93 15.47 -37.63
CA VAL A 4 13.97 15.47 -36.59
C VAL A 4 13.45 16.05 -35.27
N ASN A 5 12.70 17.16 -35.33
CA ASN A 5 12.12 17.78 -34.14
C ASN A 5 11.11 16.86 -33.43
N LYS A 6 10.31 16.11 -34.20
CA LYS A 6 9.36 15.14 -33.64
C LYS A 6 10.08 14.00 -32.94
N LEU A 7 11.15 13.49 -33.56
CA LEU A 7 11.95 12.43 -32.96
C LEU A 7 12.54 12.92 -31.63
N LEU A 8 13.13 14.13 -31.60
CA LEU A 8 13.74 14.72 -30.41
C LEU A 8 12.75 14.92 -29.26
N LEU A 9 11.52 15.34 -29.56
CA LEU A 9 10.44 15.44 -28.57
C LEU A 9 10.04 14.06 -28.00
N ILE A 10 9.93 13.04 -28.85
CA ILE A 10 9.63 11.68 -28.40
C ILE A 10 10.75 11.15 -27.50
N THR A 11 12.02 11.35 -27.88
CA THR A 11 13.15 10.91 -27.06
C THR A 11 13.17 11.63 -25.72
N LEU A 12 12.89 12.94 -25.70
CA LEU A 12 12.83 13.74 -24.46
C LEU A 12 11.68 13.28 -23.54
N LEU A 13 10.50 13.01 -24.10
CA LEU A 13 9.37 12.50 -23.32
C LEU A 13 9.66 11.11 -22.76
N LEU A 14 10.32 10.25 -23.54
CA LEU A 14 10.67 8.91 -23.13
C LEU A 14 11.71 8.93 -22.00
N THR A 15 12.75 9.77 -22.09
CA THR A 15 13.73 9.89 -21.01
C THR A 15 13.12 10.49 -19.75
N LEU A 16 12.21 11.46 -19.88
CA LEU A 16 11.49 12.03 -18.74
C LEU A 16 10.64 10.97 -18.02
N ALA A 17 9.92 10.13 -18.77
CA ALA A 17 9.12 9.05 -18.21
C ALA A 17 9.98 8.00 -17.48
N LEU A 18 11.18 7.72 -17.97
CA LEU A 18 12.12 6.77 -17.36
C LEU A 18 12.79 7.32 -16.09
N GLN A 19 12.95 8.64 -15.97
CA GLN A 19 13.58 9.26 -14.79
C GLN A 19 12.63 9.45 -13.59
N VAL A 20 11.34 9.15 -13.73
CA VAL A 20 10.43 9.14 -12.57
C VAL A 20 10.68 7.88 -11.74
N GLN A 21 11.80 7.88 -11.03
CA GLN A 21 12.09 6.88 -10.01
C GLN A 21 11.19 7.20 -8.81
N SER A 22 10.16 6.38 -8.59
CA SER A 22 9.38 6.46 -7.36
C SER A 22 10.32 6.25 -6.17
N ALA A 23 10.27 7.14 -5.18
CA ALA A 23 11.04 6.98 -3.95
C ALA A 23 10.82 5.56 -3.39
N PRO A 24 11.88 4.85 -2.97
CA PRO A 24 11.75 3.52 -2.40
C PRO A 24 10.91 3.62 -1.14
N VAL A 25 9.66 3.19 -1.30
CA VAL A 25 8.72 2.91 -0.23
C VAL A 25 9.30 1.72 0.53
N ASP A 26 9.70 1.94 1.78
CA ASP A 26 10.20 0.90 2.69
C ASP A 26 9.35 -0.39 2.55
N SER A 27 10.03 -1.51 2.25
CA SER A 27 9.39 -2.73 1.75
C SER A 27 8.43 -3.35 2.76
N ASP A 28 8.67 -3.14 4.04
CA ASP A 28 7.91 -3.78 5.11
C ASP A 28 6.53 -3.16 5.21
N TRP A 29 6.41 -1.83 5.18
CA TRP A 29 5.10 -1.20 5.10
C TRP A 29 4.47 -1.37 3.71
N ALA A 30 5.26 -1.32 2.63
CA ALA A 30 4.79 -1.50 1.27
C ALA A 30 4.05 -2.84 1.10
N SER A 31 4.67 -3.93 1.55
CA SER A 31 4.10 -5.28 1.44
C SER A 31 2.75 -5.36 2.16
N GLY A 32 2.66 -4.79 3.37
CA GLY A 32 1.45 -4.73 4.16
C GLY A 32 0.33 -3.93 3.51
N LEU A 33 0.63 -2.81 2.84
CA LEU A 33 -0.35 -2.01 2.10
C LEU A 33 -0.72 -2.60 0.75
N ILE A 34 0.25 -3.14 -0.02
CA ILE A 34 0.02 -3.75 -1.33
C ILE A 34 -0.87 -4.99 -1.18
N HIS A 35 -0.58 -5.86 -0.20
CA HIS A 35 -1.46 -6.99 0.12
C HIS A 35 -2.87 -6.51 0.51
N ARG A 36 -2.95 -5.36 1.18
CA ARG A 36 -4.22 -4.73 1.55
C ARG A 36 -4.95 -4.10 0.37
N ALA A 37 -4.26 -3.53 -0.60
CA ALA A 37 -4.83 -2.83 -1.74
C ALA A 37 -5.33 -3.79 -2.82
N LYS A 38 -4.71 -4.97 -2.95
CA LYS A 38 -5.17 -6.03 -3.86
C LYS A 38 -6.54 -6.62 -3.49
N ARG A 39 -6.97 -6.51 -2.23
CA ARG A 39 -8.29 -6.99 -1.79
C ARG A 39 -9.31 -5.85 -1.88
N SER A 40 -10.49 -6.12 -2.44
CA SER A 40 -11.57 -5.13 -2.46
C SER A 40 -11.98 -4.71 -1.04
N LEU A 41 -12.56 -3.51 -0.90
CA LEU A 41 -13.00 -2.99 0.41
C LEU A 41 -13.97 -3.92 1.13
N LEU A 42 -14.85 -4.60 0.39
CA LEU A 42 -15.77 -5.60 0.95
C LEU A 42 -15.03 -6.86 1.43
N TRP A 43 -14.08 -7.37 0.63
CA TRP A 43 -13.25 -8.50 1.02
C TRP A 43 -12.40 -8.19 2.27
N ARG A 44 -11.92 -6.95 2.40
CA ARG A 44 -11.26 -6.47 3.62
C ARG A 44 -12.20 -6.61 4.81
N TRP A 45 -13.39 -5.99 4.76
CA TRP A 45 -14.33 -6.04 5.88
C TRP A 45 -14.74 -7.47 6.25
N ASN A 46 -14.90 -8.33 5.25
CA ASN A 46 -15.34 -9.71 5.46
C ASN A 46 -14.22 -10.63 6.01
N THR A 47 -12.95 -10.37 5.68
CA THR A 47 -11.83 -11.22 6.11
C THR A 47 -11.05 -10.70 7.32
N LEU A 48 -11.20 -9.42 7.65
CA LEU A 48 -10.54 -8.82 8.81
C LEU A 48 -11.27 -9.25 10.08
N LYS A 49 -10.49 -9.66 11.08
CA LYS A 49 -11.06 -10.08 12.35
C LYS A 49 -11.44 -8.86 13.22
N PRO A 50 -12.56 -8.93 13.97
CA PRO A 50 -13.00 -7.85 14.83
C PRO A 50 -12.11 -7.70 16.07
N VAL A 51 -12.22 -6.58 16.79
CA VAL A 51 -11.53 -6.39 18.07
C VAL A 51 -11.96 -7.48 19.06
N GLY A 52 -11.01 -8.00 19.83
CA GLY A 52 -11.21 -9.11 20.78
C GLY A 52 -11.01 -10.51 20.17
N SER A 53 -10.91 -10.63 18.84
CA SER A 53 -10.59 -11.90 18.19
C SER A 53 -9.10 -12.25 18.27
N PRO A 54 -8.73 -13.54 18.19
CA PRO A 54 -7.34 -13.95 18.17
C PRO A 54 -6.65 -13.56 16.86
N CYS A 55 -5.41 -13.08 16.96
CA CYS A 55 -4.57 -12.70 15.82
C CYS A 55 -3.14 -13.22 16.00
N ARG A 56 -2.49 -13.55 14.88
CA ARG A 56 -1.06 -13.87 14.85
C ARG A 56 -0.24 -12.68 14.34
N ASP A 57 -0.80 -11.93 13.41
CA ASP A 57 -0.18 -10.74 12.82
C ASP A 57 -1.12 -9.52 12.86
N HIS A 58 -0.53 -8.32 12.80
CA HIS A 58 -1.23 -7.04 12.85
C HIS A 58 -2.23 -6.87 11.70
N TYR A 59 -1.90 -7.37 10.51
CA TYR A 59 -2.74 -7.20 9.32
C TYR A 59 -4.03 -8.03 9.32
N GLU A 60 -4.19 -8.97 10.24
CA GLU A 60 -5.41 -9.77 10.39
C GLU A 60 -6.55 -8.98 11.01
N CYS A 61 -6.22 -7.98 11.83
CA CYS A 61 -7.18 -7.18 12.56
C CYS A 61 -7.67 -6.01 11.71
N GLY A 62 -8.96 -5.70 11.79
CA GLY A 62 -9.52 -4.50 11.15
C GLY A 62 -8.84 -3.20 11.60
N THR A 63 -8.40 -3.14 12.86
CA THR A 63 -7.64 -2.03 13.46
C THR A 63 -6.16 -2.02 13.07
N ASN A 64 -5.72 -3.05 12.35
CA ASN A 64 -4.33 -3.31 12.04
C ASN A 64 -3.40 -3.43 13.26
N TYR A 65 -3.96 -3.85 14.39
CA TYR A 65 -3.23 -3.87 15.64
C TYR A 65 -3.56 -5.14 16.44
N CYS A 66 -2.59 -6.04 16.47
CA CYS A 66 -2.61 -7.25 17.29
C CYS A 66 -1.80 -7.00 18.57
N ARG A 67 -2.42 -7.20 19.75
CA ARG A 67 -1.75 -7.06 21.05
C ARG A 67 -2.05 -8.29 21.90
N LYS A 68 -1.01 -8.95 22.41
CA LYS A 68 -1.14 -10.20 23.17
C LYS A 68 -1.99 -11.25 22.42
N GLN A 69 -1.71 -11.42 21.13
CA GLN A 69 -2.47 -12.31 20.23
C GLN A 69 -3.97 -11.99 20.14
N THR A 70 -4.40 -10.79 20.51
CA THR A 70 -5.80 -10.35 20.43
C THR A 70 -5.89 -9.02 19.68
N CYS A 71 -6.82 -8.92 18.73
CA CYS A 71 -7.07 -7.70 18.00
C CYS A 71 -7.52 -6.60 18.98
N SER A 72 -6.81 -5.47 18.99
CA SER A 72 -7.04 -4.36 19.91
C SER A 72 -7.06 -3.04 19.14
N PHE A 73 -7.60 -1.99 19.74
CA PHE A 73 -7.45 -0.64 19.20
C PHE A 73 -6.01 -0.16 19.42
N ASN A 74 -5.44 0.51 18.42
CA ASN A 74 -4.18 1.23 18.65
C ASN A 74 -4.45 2.45 19.55
N ARG A 75 -3.42 3.00 20.21
CA ARG A 75 -3.62 4.19 21.08
C ARG A 75 -4.16 5.40 20.32
N ALA A 76 -3.86 5.51 19.03
CA ALA A 76 -4.33 6.62 18.18
C ALA A 76 -5.86 6.56 17.92
N GLN A 77 -6.50 5.40 18.05
CA GLN A 77 -7.94 5.20 17.91
C GLN A 77 -8.68 5.31 19.25
N GLN A 78 -7.96 5.35 20.38
CA GLN A 78 -8.54 5.46 21.72
C GLN A 78 -8.78 6.91 22.16
N ALA A 79 -8.29 7.89 21.38
CA ALA A 79 -8.50 9.32 21.59
C ALA A 79 -9.69 9.80 20.73
#